data_AF-A0A7V1H3E3-F1
#
_entry.id   AF-A0A7V1H3E3-F1
#
_cell.length_a   1.000
_cell.length_b   1.000
_cell.length_c   1.000
_cell.angle_alpha   90.00
_cell.angle_beta   90.00
_cell.angle_gamma   90.00
#
_symmetry.space_group_name_H-M   'P 1'
#
loop_
_entity.id
_entity.type
_entity.pdbx_description
1 polymer ?
#
loop_
_entity_poly.entity_id
_entity_poly.type
_entity_poly.pdbx_seq_one_letter_code
_entity_poly.pdbx_strand_id
1 'polypeptide(L)' 'MGTLATVYGTVVWRPVLEERLKRINDLILRNGYMSVVNLASELSVSDMTVRRYLEKLEQEGYVSRTHGGAYTGQVGVEID' A
#
# COMPACT_ATOMS: atom_id res chain seq x y z
N MET A 1 -10.53 -3.13 47.49
CA MET A 1 -11.36 -2.77 46.33
C MET A 1 -10.81 -1.50 45.69
N GLY A 2 -9.79 -1.65 44.85
CA GLY A 2 -9.21 -0.58 44.04
C GLY A 2 -9.04 -1.13 42.63
N THR A 3 -9.70 -0.49 41.68
CA THR A 3 -9.94 -0.96 40.33
C THR A 3 -8.63 -1.11 39.54
N LEU A 4 -8.28 -2.33 39.12
CA LEU A 4 -7.25 -2.60 38.11
C LEU A 4 -7.83 -2.31 36.72
N ALA A 5 -8.08 -1.04 36.43
CA ALA A 5 -8.34 -0.60 35.07
C ALA A 5 -7.00 -0.31 34.40
N THR A 6 -6.77 -0.97 33.26
CA THR A 6 -5.73 -0.65 32.25
C THR A 6 -4.44 -1.48 32.35
N VAL A 7 -4.58 -2.80 32.20
CA VAL A 7 -3.54 -3.63 31.59
C VAL A 7 -3.91 -3.76 30.10
N TYR A 8 -3.00 -3.36 29.21
CA TYR A 8 -3.08 -3.34 27.73
C TYR A 8 -4.06 -2.33 27.08
N GLY A 9 -3.52 -1.41 26.27
CA GLY A 9 -4.36 -0.74 25.26
C GLY A 9 -3.97 0.68 24.91
N THR A 10 -2.72 0.92 24.49
CA THR A 10 -2.41 2.14 23.73
C THR A 10 -1.58 1.75 22.51
N VAL A 11 -2.18 1.01 21.57
CA VAL A 11 -1.60 0.90 20.23
C VAL A 11 -2.08 2.11 19.44
N VAL A 12 -1.41 3.25 19.64
CA VAL A 12 -1.47 4.34 18.67
C VAL A 12 -0.47 3.98 17.58
N TRP A 13 -0.88 3.32 16.49
CA TRP A 13 -0.03 3.22 15.30
C TRP A 13 -0.84 2.80 14.07
N ARG A 14 -1.19 3.75 13.18
CA ARG A 14 -1.42 3.44 11.75
C ARG A 14 -1.05 4.59 10.79
N PRO A 15 0.22 5.03 10.72
CA PRO A 15 0.78 5.58 9.49
C PRO A 15 1.29 4.48 8.51
N VAL A 16 1.20 3.19 8.88
CA VAL A 16 1.76 2.07 8.07
C VAL A 16 1.16 1.99 6.67
N LEU A 17 -0.13 2.31 6.48
CA LEU A 17 -0.78 2.11 5.18
C LEU A 17 -0.23 3.06 4.11
N GLU A 18 -0.07 4.34 4.43
CA GLU A 18 0.45 5.34 3.49
C GLU A 18 1.89 5.03 3.09
N GLU A 19 2.74 4.63 4.05
CA GLU A 19 4.11 4.20 3.76
C GLU A 19 4.15 2.99 2.83
N ARG A 20 3.23 2.03 3.01
CA ARG A 20 3.12 0.84 2.14
C ARG A 20 2.68 1.21 0.73
N LEU A 21 1.71 2.11 0.59
CA LEU A 21 1.22 2.59 -0.71
C LEU A 21 2.31 3.38 -1.45
N LYS A 22 3.00 4.28 -0.74
CA LYS A 22 4.16 5.01 -1.29
C LYS A 22 5.25 4.06 -1.77
N ARG A 23 5.57 3.03 -0.97
CA ARG A 23 6.57 2.03 -1.35
C ARG A 23 6.15 1.21 -2.57
N ILE A 24 4.88 0.84 -2.70
CA ILE A 24 4.37 0.18 -3.92
C ILE A 24 4.53 1.09 -5.13
N ASN A 25 4.16 2.37 -5.00
CA ASN A 25 4.28 3.34 -6.08
C ASN A 25 5.74 3.51 -6.50
N ASP A 26 6.66 3.69 -5.55
CA ASP A 26 8.11 3.81 -5.83
C ASP A 26 8.65 2.55 -6.53
N LEU A 27 8.24 1.37 -6.08
CA LEU A 27 8.65 0.10 -6.67
C LEU A 27 8.15 -0.05 -8.11
N ILE A 28 6.90 0.32 -8.39
CA ILE A 28 6.33 0.29 -9.74
C ILE A 28 6.97 1.37 -10.63
N LEU A 29 7.21 2.58 -10.11
CA LEU A 29 7.87 3.66 -10.84
C LEU A 29 9.29 3.27 -11.26
N ARG A 30 10.06 2.63 -10.39
CA ARG A 30 11.44 2.19 -10.68
C ARG A 30 11.51 1.05 -11.69
N ASN A 31 10.57 0.11 -11.62
CA ASN A 31 10.57 -1.09 -12.46
C ASN A 31 9.68 -0.96 -13.72
N GLY A 32 8.88 0.10 -13.84
CA GLY A 32 7.86 0.31 -14.87
C GLY A 32 6.62 -0.57 -14.68
N TYR A 33 6.82 -1.84 -14.33
CA TYR A 33 5.79 -2.84 -14.05
C TYR A 33 6.22 -3.74 -12.89
N MET A 34 5.28 -4.09 -12.02
CA MET A 34 5.46 -5.20 -11.08
C MET A 34 4.22 -6.07 -10.97
N SER A 35 4.45 -7.39 -10.84
CA SER A 35 3.38 -8.35 -10.58
C SER A 35 2.90 -8.26 -9.13
N VAL A 36 1.65 -8.70 -8.89
CA VAL A 36 1.09 -8.80 -7.54
C VAL A 36 1.97 -9.68 -6.64
N VAL A 37 2.47 -10.79 -7.18
CA VAL A 37 3.31 -11.75 -6.45
C VAL A 37 4.64 -11.13 -6.02
N ASN A 38 5.28 -10.38 -6.92
CA ASN A 38 6.56 -9.73 -6.60
C ASN A 38 6.36 -8.64 -5.54
N LEU A 39 5.32 -7.82 -5.67
CA LEU A 39 4.97 -6.81 -4.67
C LEU A 39 4.62 -7.44 -3.31
N ALA A 40 3.95 -8.59 -3.31
CA ALA A 40 3.59 -9.31 -2.10
C ALA A 40 4.83 -9.82 -1.36
N SER A 41 5.79 -10.39 -2.11
CA SER A 41 7.09 -10.82 -1.59
C SER A 41 7.90 -9.64 -1.04
N GLU A 42 8.01 -8.54 -1.78
CA GLU A 42 8.78 -7.35 -1.38
C GLU A 42 8.23 -6.67 -0.12
N LEU A 43 6.92 -6.75 0.09
CA LEU A 43 6.24 -6.11 1.22
C LEU A 43 5.98 -7.07 2.38
N SER A 44 6.26 -8.36 2.20
CA SER A 44 5.92 -9.44 3.14
C SER A 44 4.44 -9.46 3.52
N VAL A 45 3.55 -9.33 2.52
CA VAL A 45 2.10 -9.35 2.70
C VAL A 45 1.46 -10.36 1.75
N SER A 46 0.16 -10.65 1.94
CA SER A 46 -0.57 -11.53 1.01
C SER A 46 -0.84 -10.84 -0.33
N ASP A 47 -0.96 -11.64 -1.41
CA ASP A 47 -1.41 -11.16 -2.73
C ASP A 47 -2.71 -10.37 -2.65
N MET A 48 -3.64 -10.79 -1.78
CA MET A 48 -4.90 -10.09 -1.58
C MET A 48 -4.67 -8.70 -0.96
N THR A 49 -3.73 -8.57 -0.03
CA THR A 49 -3.36 -7.27 0.55
C THR A 49 -2.81 -6.33 -0.53
N VAL A 50 -1.94 -6.84 -1.41
CA VAL A 50 -1.41 -6.05 -2.54
C VAL A 50 -2.51 -5.65 -3.50
N ARG A 51 -3.45 -6.55 -3.84
CA ARG A 51 -4.58 -6.22 -4.72
C ARG A 51 -5.41 -5.06 -4.16
N ARG A 52 -5.68 -5.03 -2.85
CA ARG A 52 -6.36 -3.89 -2.19
C ARG A 52 -5.54 -2.60 -2.21
N TYR A 53 -4.22 -2.71 -2.08
CA TYR A 53 -3.33 -1.54 -2.14
C TYR A 53 -3.28 -0.96 -3.56
N LEU A 54 -3.19 -1.82 -4.58
CA LEU A 54 -3.26 -1.42 -5.97
C LEU A 54 -4.61 -0.82 -6.35
N GLU A 55 -5.72 -1.34 -5.81
CA GLU A 55 -7.05 -0.73 -5.97
C GLU A 55 -7.09 0.69 -5.44
N LYS A 56 -6.52 0.93 -4.26
CA LYS A 56 -6.47 2.27 -3.69
C LYS A 56 -5.59 3.21 -4.52
N LEU A 57 -4.40 2.76 -4.91
CA LEU A 57 -3.50 3.56 -5.75
C LEU A 57 -4.10 3.85 -7.14
N GLU A 58 -4.87 2.92 -7.71
CA GLU A 58 -5.56 3.12 -8.99
C GLU A 58 -6.73 4.10 -8.87
N GLN A 59 -7.52 4.02 -7.80
CA GLN A 59 -8.56 5.00 -7.50
C GLN A 59 -8.00 6.41 -7.31
N GLU A 60 -6.79 6.52 -6.76
CA GLU A 60 -6.06 7.78 -6.59
C GLU A 60 -5.26 8.19 -7.84
N GLY A 61 -5.25 7.37 -8.89
CA GLY A 61 -4.62 7.67 -10.18
C GLY A 61 -3.10 7.45 -10.26
N TYR A 62 -2.46 6.87 -9.24
CA TYR A 62 -1.00 6.68 -9.18
C TYR A 62 -0.51 5.48 -10.01
N VAL A 63 -1.33 4.43 -10.11
CA VAL A 63 -0.99 3.19 -10.82
C VAL A 63 -2.17 2.75 -11.67
N SER A 64 -1.93 1.89 -12.64
CA SER A 64 -3.01 1.23 -13.36
C SER A 64 -2.80 -0.27 -13.37
N ARG A 65 -3.88 -1.00 -13.11
CA ARG A 65 -3.85 -2.44 -12.90
C ARG A 65 -3.93 -3.21 -14.21
N THR A 66 -3.34 -4.39 -14.18
CA THR A 66 -3.47 -5.44 -15.20
C THR A 66 -3.94 -6.72 -14.53
N HIS A 67 -4.29 -7.74 -15.31
CA HIS A 67 -4.75 -9.04 -14.79
C HIS A 67 -3.78 -9.68 -13.76
N GLY A 68 -2.47 -9.38 -13.84
CA GLY A 68 -1.43 -9.96 -12.97
C GLY A 68 -0.57 -8.99 -12.16
N GLY A 69 -0.75 -7.68 -12.30
CA GLY A 69 0.16 -6.69 -11.71
C GLY A 69 -0.30 -5.26 -11.92
N ALA A 70 0.61 -4.30 -11.81
CA ALA A 70 0.35 -2.90 -12.08
C ALA A 70 1.54 -2.21 -12.76
N TYR A 71 1.24 -1.19 -13.57
CA TYR A 71 2.21 -0.29 -14.20
C TYR A 71 2.05 1.12 -13.64
N THR A 72 3.07 1.96 -13.88
CA THR A 72 3.00 3.37 -13.47
C THR A 72 1.85 4.08 -14.17
N GLY A 73 0.92 4.61 -13.38
CA GLY A 73 -0.19 5.41 -13.87
C GLY A 73 0.23 6.86 -13.84
N GLN A 74 1.06 7.32 -14.78
CA GLN A 74 1.23 8.76 -14.93
C GLN A 74 0.01 9.33 -15.65
N VAL A 75 -0.98 9.75 -14.86
CA VAL A 75 -1.80 10.92 -15.16
C VAL A 75 -1.62 11.86 -13.98
N GLY A 76 -0.92 12.96 -14.22
CA GLY A 76 -0.33 13.82 -13.20
C GLY A 76 -1.32 14.49 -12.26
N VAL A 77 -0.82 14.82 -11.07
CA VAL A 77 -1.32 15.95 -10.29
C VAL A 77 -0.11 16.65 -9.66
N GLU A 78 0.36 17.72 -10.32
CA GLU A 78 0.86 18.89 -9.60
C GLU A 78 -0.29 19.38 -8.71
N ILE A 79 -0.08 19.40 -7.39
CA ILE A 79 -0.79 20.34 -6.52
C ILE A 79 0.28 21.28 -5.98
N ASP A 80 0.18 22.54 -6.41
CA ASP A 80 0.73 23.81 -5.90
C ASP A 80 1.77 23.78 -4.77
#